data_AF-A0AB39XLE8-F1
#
_entry.id   AF-A0AB39XLE8-F1
#
_cell.length_a   1.000
_cell.length_b   1.000
_cell.length_c   1.000
_cell.angle_alpha   90.00
_cell.angle_beta   90.00
_cell.angle_gamma   90.00
#
_symmetry.space_group_name_H-M   'P 1'
#
loop_
_entity.id
_entity.type
_entity.pdbx_description
1 polymer ?
#
loop_
_entity_poly.entity_id
_entity_poly.type
_entity_poly.pdbx_seq_one_letter_code
_entity_poly.pdbx_strand_id
1 'polypeptide(L)'
;MTDRAQIVLSNPGMRQKAHRWIEQAPPHTRLDFKGPQRTVEQSDRMWAMLTDIATQATLNGRKWTTDQWKVIFLHELGREAQFIPSLDGKFIPYGQSSSDLSIKEMSDLIESMFAFGAEHGIQWNDPKMRESQEQGS
;
A
#
# COMPACT_ATOMS: atom_id res chain seq x y z
N MET A 1 -18.59 -10.32 11.39
CA MET A 1 -17.75 -10.39 10.17
C MET A 1 -18.41 -9.48 9.15
N THR A 2 -17.78 -8.35 8.81
CA THR A 2 -18.33 -7.40 7.84
C THR A 2 -17.94 -7.90 6.46
N ASP A 3 -18.87 -8.51 5.75
CA ASP A 3 -18.61 -9.02 4.41
C ASP A 3 -18.50 -7.84 3.44
N ARG A 4 -17.32 -7.63 2.86
CA ARG A 4 -17.02 -6.51 1.96
C ARG A 4 -16.83 -7.05 0.55
N ALA A 5 -17.77 -6.75 -0.34
CA ALA A 5 -17.64 -7.03 -1.76
C ALA A 5 -17.21 -5.77 -2.53
N GLN A 6 -16.22 -5.90 -3.42
CA GLN A 6 -15.76 -4.82 -4.31
C GLN A 6 -15.82 -5.30 -5.76
N ILE A 7 -16.20 -4.40 -6.68
CA ILE A 7 -16.24 -4.67 -8.12
C ILE A 7 -15.59 -3.51 -8.89
N VAL A 8 -14.76 -3.84 -9.87
CA VAL A 8 -14.15 -2.87 -10.79
C VAL A 8 -14.99 -2.80 -12.06
N LEU A 9 -15.43 -1.61 -12.44
CA LEU A 9 -16.28 -1.38 -13.62
C LEU A 9 -15.44 -1.34 -14.92
N SER A 10 -14.81 -2.46 -15.26
CA SER A 10 -13.91 -2.57 -16.42
C SER A 10 -14.61 -2.77 -17.76
N ASN A 11 -15.84 -3.31 -17.77
CA ASN A 11 -16.60 -3.58 -18.99
C ASN A 11 -18.12 -3.55 -18.72
N PRO A 12 -18.98 -3.58 -19.76
CA PRO A 12 -20.44 -3.56 -19.60
C PRO A 12 -20.99 -4.71 -18.74
N GLY A 13 -20.36 -5.89 -18.77
CA GLY A 13 -20.76 -7.05 -17.95
C GLY A 13 -20.55 -6.82 -16.46
N MET A 14 -19.44 -6.19 -16.07
CA MET A 14 -19.21 -5.81 -14.67
C MET A 14 -20.21 -4.77 -14.18
N ARG A 15 -20.64 -3.86 -15.06
CA ARG A 15 -21.70 -2.89 -14.74
C ARG A 15 -23.03 -3.59 -14.50
N GLN A 16 -23.43 -4.55 -15.34
CA GLN A 16 -24.63 -5.35 -15.11
C GLN A 16 -24.56 -6.14 -13.80
N LYS A 17 -23.40 -6.71 -13.47
CA LYS A 17 -23.19 -7.41 -12.20
C LYS A 17 -23.35 -6.46 -11.00
N ALA A 18 -22.82 -5.24 -11.09
CA ALA A 18 -22.99 -4.22 -10.06
C ALA A 18 -24.47 -3.85 -9.85
N HIS A 19 -25.27 -3.71 -10.92
CA HIS A 19 -26.72 -3.49 -10.81
C HIS A 19 -27.41 -4.60 -10.01
N ARG A 20 -27.12 -5.87 -10.32
CA ARG A 20 -27.70 -7.01 -9.59
C ARG A 20 -27.31 -7.02 -8.10
N TRP A 21 -26.08 -6.63 -7.78
CA TRP A 21 -25.63 -6.53 -6.39
C TRP A 21 -26.40 -5.46 -5.62
N ILE A 22 -26.67 -4.32 -6.24
CA ILE A 22 -27.45 -3.23 -5.63
C ILE A 22 -28.90 -3.69 -5.38
N GLU A 23 -29.50 -4.42 -6.33
CA GLU A 23 -30.88 -4.94 -6.18
C GLU A 23 -31.02 -5.96 -5.04
N GLN A 24 -29.98 -6.74 -4.76
CA GLN A 24 -29.98 -7.79 -3.74
C GLN A 24 -29.46 -7.31 -2.37
N ALA A 25 -29.00 -6.06 -2.28
CA ALA A 25 -28.37 -5.55 -1.07
C ALA A 25 -29.39 -5.41 0.09
N PRO A 26 -29.07 -5.89 1.31
CA PRO A 26 -29.91 -5.69 2.48
C PRO A 26 -30.10 -4.20 2.83
N PRO A 27 -31.16 -3.83 3.56
CA PRO A 27 -31.33 -2.48 4.10
C PRO A 27 -30.08 -2.00 4.87
N HIS A 28 -29.80 -0.70 4.78
CA HIS A 28 -28.62 -0.05 5.37
C HIS A 28 -27.26 -0.42 4.74
N THR A 29 -27.24 -1.05 3.55
CA THR A 29 -26.00 -1.23 2.77
C THR A 29 -25.44 0.12 2.29
N ARG A 30 -24.13 0.33 2.44
CA ARG A 30 -23.43 1.53 1.96
C ARG A 30 -22.71 1.26 0.63
N LEU A 31 -22.87 2.15 -0.34
CA LEU A 31 -22.18 2.12 -1.63
C LEU A 31 -21.14 3.25 -1.68
N ASP A 32 -19.88 2.91 -1.96
CA ASP A 32 -18.80 3.87 -2.17
C ASP A 32 -18.32 3.81 -3.62
N PHE A 33 -18.46 4.93 -4.34
CA PHE A 33 -17.89 5.08 -5.68
C PHE A 33 -16.52 5.75 -5.57
N LYS A 34 -15.48 4.97 -5.87
CA LYS A 34 -14.13 5.51 -6.07
C LYS A 34 -13.89 5.66 -7.55
N GLY A 35 -13.38 6.81 -7.98
CA GLY A 35 -12.98 7.01 -9.37
C GLY A 35 -11.91 6.00 -9.81
N PRO A 36 -11.63 5.87 -11.13
CA PRO A 36 -10.53 5.04 -11.63
C PRO A 36 -9.20 5.59 -11.09
N GLN A 37 -8.79 5.11 -9.91
CA GLN A 37 -7.53 5.46 -9.30
C GLN A 37 -6.44 4.66 -9.99
N ARG A 38 -5.70 5.32 -10.90
CA ARG A 38 -4.34 4.88 -11.28
C ARG A 38 -3.46 4.61 -10.03
N THR A 39 -3.84 5.19 -8.88
CA THR A 39 -3.26 5.01 -7.55
C THR A 39 -3.42 3.60 -6.96
N VAL A 40 -4.41 2.79 -7.37
CA VAL A 40 -4.58 1.44 -6.79
C VAL A 40 -3.42 0.53 -7.19
N GLU A 41 -3.01 0.55 -8.46
CA GLU A 41 -1.88 -0.26 -8.92
C GLU A 41 -0.58 0.13 -8.21
N GLN A 42 -0.34 1.43 -8.00
CA GLN A 42 0.86 1.90 -7.28
C GLN A 42 0.82 1.55 -5.79
N SER A 43 -0.36 1.66 -5.15
CA SER A 43 -0.52 1.27 -3.75
C SER A 43 -0.36 -0.24 -3.57
N ASP A 44 -0.94 -1.05 -4.43
CA ASP A 44 -0.81 -2.52 -4.40
C ASP A 44 0.65 -2.92 -4.63
N ARG A 45 1.32 -2.24 -5.57
CA ARG A 45 2.76 -2.42 -5.85
C ARG A 45 3.61 -2.12 -4.63
N MET A 46 3.37 -0.99 -3.95
CA MET A 46 4.07 -0.61 -2.71
C MET A 46 3.92 -1.71 -1.64
N TRP A 47 2.70 -2.21 -1.41
CA TRP A 47 2.46 -3.26 -0.42
C TRP A 47 3.12 -4.60 -0.77
N ALA A 48 3.15 -4.96 -2.05
CA ALA A 48 3.87 -6.15 -2.51
C ALA A 48 5.38 -6.02 -2.22
N MET A 49 6.00 -4.90 -2.56
CA MET A 49 7.41 -4.65 -2.25
C MET A 49 7.69 -4.67 -0.75
N LEU A 50 6.84 -4.02 0.06
CA LEU A 50 7.00 -4.00 1.51
C LEU A 50 6.93 -5.41 2.09
N THR A 51 6.10 -6.27 1.52
CA THR A 51 5.97 -7.67 1.95
C THR A 51 7.22 -8.48 1.60
N ASP A 52 7.76 -8.29 0.40
CA ASP A 52 9.00 -8.93 -0.03
C ASP A 52 10.19 -8.49 0.86
N ILE A 53 10.27 -7.20 1.18
CA ILE A 53 11.27 -6.66 2.12
C ILE A 53 11.07 -7.23 3.53
N ALA A 54 9.84 -7.23 4.06
CA ALA A 54 9.57 -7.70 5.41
C ALA A 54 9.93 -9.19 5.62
N THR A 55 9.80 -9.99 4.57
CA THR A 55 10.10 -11.43 4.63
C THR A 55 11.61 -11.70 4.56
N GLN A 56 12.34 -10.93 3.74
CA GLN A 56 13.73 -11.19 3.36
C GLN A 56 14.76 -10.34 4.13
N ALA A 57 14.43 -9.10 4.49
CA ALA A 57 15.36 -8.16 5.10
C ALA A 57 15.31 -8.14 6.64
N THR A 58 16.41 -7.69 7.24
CA THR A 58 16.48 -7.25 8.63
C THR A 58 17.11 -5.87 8.68
N LEU A 59 16.66 -5.04 9.62
CA LEU A 59 17.31 -3.76 9.91
C LEU A 59 17.86 -3.81 11.33
N ASN A 60 19.16 -3.57 11.49
CA ASN A 60 19.88 -3.69 12.76
C ASN A 60 19.68 -5.07 13.44
N GLY A 61 19.72 -6.14 12.64
CA GLY A 61 19.57 -7.52 13.11
C GLY A 61 18.15 -7.92 13.53
N ARG A 62 17.15 -7.04 13.33
CA ARG A 62 15.75 -7.29 13.68
C ARG A 62 14.87 -7.34 12.44
N LYS A 63 13.90 -8.27 12.42
CA LYS A 63 12.80 -8.29 11.45
C LYS A 63 11.72 -7.28 11.84
N TRP A 64 11.17 -6.62 10.84
CA TRP A 64 10.08 -5.66 10.97
C TRP A 64 8.88 -6.13 10.15
N THR A 65 7.68 -5.79 10.62
CA THR A 65 6.44 -6.05 9.89
C THR A 65 6.33 -5.14 8.66
N THR A 66 5.51 -5.52 7.69
CA THR A 66 5.20 -4.73 6.49
C THR A 66 4.82 -3.28 6.82
N ASP A 67 3.98 -3.09 7.85
CA ASP A 67 3.58 -1.76 8.33
C ASP A 67 4.73 -0.96 8.94
N GLN A 68 5.65 -1.62 9.64
CA GLN A 68 6.81 -0.96 10.23
C GLN A 68 7.83 -0.57 9.16
N TRP A 69 8.04 -1.41 8.15
CA TRP A 69 8.87 -1.06 6.99
C TRP A 69 8.31 0.16 6.25
N LYS A 70 6.99 0.23 6.08
CA LYS A 70 6.32 1.42 5.52
C LYS A 70 6.68 2.67 6.30
N VAL A 71 6.62 2.61 7.63
CA VAL A 71 6.95 3.73 8.51
C VAL A 71 8.41 4.15 8.37
N ILE A 72 9.32 3.18 8.27
CA ILE A 72 10.75 3.41 8.09
C ILE A 72 11.02 4.16 6.77
N PHE A 73 10.47 3.68 5.66
CA PHE A 73 10.65 4.34 4.36
C PHE A 73 9.96 5.70 4.28
N LEU A 74 8.77 5.85 4.87
CA LEU A 74 8.11 7.17 4.94
C LEU A 74 8.93 8.20 5.72
N HIS A 75 9.58 7.76 6.80
CA HIS A 75 10.50 8.60 7.55
C HIS A 75 11.71 9.02 6.70
N GLU A 76 12.27 8.11 5.90
CA GLU A 76 13.36 8.42 4.96
C GLU A 76 12.98 9.47 3.91
N LEU A 77 11.71 9.47 3.46
CA LEU A 77 11.15 10.49 2.58
C LEU A 77 10.92 11.85 3.26
N GLY A 78 11.28 12.01 4.53
CA GLY A 78 11.12 13.26 5.27
C GLY A 78 9.72 13.48 5.84
N ARG A 79 8.85 12.45 5.87
CA ARG A 79 7.60 12.54 6.63
C ARG A 79 7.87 12.36 8.12
N GLU A 80 7.92 13.48 8.82
CA GLU A 80 8.06 13.50 10.27
C GLU A 80 6.89 12.75 10.94
N ALA A 81 7.23 11.85 11.87
CA ALA A 81 6.23 11.24 12.73
C ALA A 81 5.77 12.28 13.76
N GLN A 82 4.49 12.65 13.70
CA GLN A 82 3.91 13.49 14.74
C GLN A 82 3.58 12.64 15.95
N PHE A 83 3.91 13.12 17.16
CA PHE A 83 3.46 12.48 18.38
C PHE A 83 2.34 13.30 19.00
N ILE A 84 1.16 12.70 19.18
CA ILE A 84 0.00 13.36 19.78
C ILE A 84 -0.26 12.83 21.19
N PRO A 85 -0.77 13.66 22.11
CA PRO A 85 -1.16 13.20 23.43
C PRO A 85 -2.36 12.24 23.32
N SER A 86 -2.31 11.19 24.11
CA SER A 86 -3.42 10.25 24.30
C SER A 86 -4.17 10.54 25.61
N LEU A 87 -5.35 9.94 25.76
CA LEU A 87 -6.23 10.18 26.90
C LEU A 87 -5.62 9.78 28.25
N ASP A 88 -4.63 8.88 28.26
CA ASP A 88 -3.91 8.45 29.46
C ASP A 88 -2.64 9.28 29.72
N GLY A 89 -2.42 10.35 28.95
CA GLY A 89 -1.27 11.26 29.08
C GLY A 89 0.01 10.77 28.43
N LYS A 90 0.01 9.60 27.77
CA LYS A 90 1.16 9.14 26.96
C LYS A 90 1.12 9.77 25.56
N PHE A 91 2.24 9.70 24.86
CA PHE A 91 2.32 10.08 23.44
C PHE A 91 2.11 8.87 22.54
N ILE A 92 1.29 9.04 21.50
CA ILE A 92 1.09 8.05 20.45
C ILE A 92 1.58 8.60 19.11
N PRO A 93 2.18 7.76 18.25
CA PRO A 93 2.56 8.17 16.90
C PRO A 93 1.29 8.43 16.06
N TYR A 94 1.32 9.52 15.31
CA TYR A 94 0.29 10.02 14.41
C TYR A 94 0.94 10.48 13.10
N GLY A 95 0.29 10.25 11.97
CA GLY A 95 0.69 10.87 10.71
C GLY A 95 1.49 10.03 9.71
N GLN A 96 1.45 8.69 9.75
CA GLN A 96 2.09 7.88 8.70
C GLN A 96 1.10 7.00 7.93
N SER A 97 0.06 7.65 7.41
CA SER A 97 -0.78 7.06 6.37
C SER A 97 -0.15 7.32 5.00
N SER A 98 0.13 6.25 4.25
CA SER A 98 0.49 6.33 2.83
C SER A 98 -0.70 6.72 1.94
N SER A 99 -1.93 6.77 2.49
CA SER A 99 -3.14 7.13 1.75
C SER A 99 -3.17 8.60 1.32
N ASP A 100 -2.39 9.46 1.98
CA ASP A 100 -2.29 10.89 1.68
C ASP A 100 -1.00 11.24 0.90
N LEU A 101 -0.30 10.25 0.33
CA LEU A 101 0.85 10.50 -0.54
C LEU A 101 0.37 11.04 -1.89
N SER A 102 1.01 12.11 -2.36
CA SER A 102 0.92 12.52 -3.76
C SER A 102 1.51 11.45 -4.68
N ILE A 103 1.15 11.49 -5.96
CA ILE A 103 1.69 10.55 -6.96
C ILE A 103 3.21 10.59 -7.00
N LYS A 104 3.80 11.79 -6.85
CA LYS A 104 5.26 11.97 -6.83
C LYS A 104 5.87 11.29 -5.60
N GLU A 105 5.36 11.57 -4.41
CA GLU A 105 5.88 10.93 -3.18
C GLU A 105 5.74 9.41 -3.22
N MET A 106 4.68 8.88 -3.83
CA MET A 106 4.52 7.43 -4.02
C MET A 106 5.58 6.85 -4.97
N SER A 107 5.91 7.55 -6.06
CA SER A 107 7.00 7.13 -6.95
C SER A 107 8.35 7.18 -6.25
N ASP A 108 8.65 8.27 -5.53
CA ASP A 108 9.90 8.44 -4.78
C ASP A 108 10.05 7.33 -3.71
N LEU A 109 8.94 6.94 -3.07
CA LEU A 109 8.89 5.84 -2.10
C LEU A 109 9.24 4.49 -2.75
N ILE A 110 8.63 4.20 -3.90
CA ILE A 110 8.88 2.96 -4.64
C ILE A 110 10.34 2.89 -5.11
N GLU A 111 10.90 4.01 -5.58
CA GLU A 111 12.32 4.08 -6.00
C GLU A 111 13.28 3.82 -4.83
N SER A 112 13.04 4.41 -3.66
CA SER A 112 13.82 4.15 -2.45
C SER A 112 13.78 2.65 -2.06
N MET A 113 12.60 2.02 -2.15
CA MET A 113 12.46 0.60 -1.87
C MET A 113 13.18 -0.29 -2.89
N PHE A 114 13.23 0.09 -4.17
CA PHE A 114 14.01 -0.62 -5.18
C PHE A 114 15.51 -0.52 -4.91
N ALA A 115 16.01 0.67 -4.57
CA ALA A 115 17.41 0.88 -4.21
C ALA A 115 17.80 0.02 -2.99
N PHE A 116 16.98 0.07 -1.93
CA PHE A 116 17.17 -0.78 -0.75
C PHE A 116 17.18 -2.27 -1.12
N GLY A 117 16.24 -2.71 -1.95
CA GLY A 117 16.15 -4.10 -2.38
C GLY A 117 17.35 -4.57 -3.19
N ALA A 118 17.92 -3.71 -4.05
CA ALA A 118 19.13 -4.01 -4.80
C ALA A 118 20.35 -4.19 -3.89
N GLU A 119 20.50 -3.32 -2.89
CA GLU A 119 21.60 -3.40 -1.91
C GLU A 119 21.51 -4.63 -1.01
N HIS A 120 20.29 -5.06 -0.67
CA HIS A 120 20.04 -6.14 0.27
C HIS A 120 19.74 -7.49 -0.41
N GLY A 121 19.82 -7.55 -1.75
CA GLY A 121 19.58 -8.77 -2.53
C GLY A 121 18.14 -9.29 -2.45
N ILE A 122 17.16 -8.40 -2.37
CA ILE A 122 15.73 -8.72 -2.27
C ILE A 122 15.21 -9.21 -3.63
N GLN A 123 14.54 -10.37 -3.61
CA GLN A 123 13.87 -10.93 -4.78
C GLN A 123 12.41 -10.49 -4.79
N TRP A 124 11.99 -9.82 -5.87
CA TRP A 124 10.60 -9.36 -6.01
C TRP A 124 9.69 -10.46 -6.56
N ASN A 125 8.54 -10.65 -5.93
CA ASN A 125 7.55 -11.64 -6.36
C ASN A 125 6.59 -11.11 -7.44
N ASP A 126 6.43 -9.79 -7.55
CA ASP A 126 5.58 -9.18 -8.59
C ASP A 126 6.25 -9.30 -9.97
N PRO A 127 5.59 -9.91 -10.97
CA PRO A 127 6.13 -10.05 -12.33
C PRO A 127 6.57 -8.72 -12.95
N LYS A 128 5.83 -7.63 -12.71
CA LYS A 128 6.16 -6.29 -13.24
C LYS A 128 7.44 -5.72 -12.63
N MET A 129 7.86 -6.20 -11.46
CA MET A 129 9.10 -5.76 -10.80
C MET A 129 10.32 -6.55 -11.24
N ARG A 130 10.14 -7.85 -11.54
CA ARG A 130 11.22 -8.72 -12.03
C ARG A 130 11.77 -8.25 -13.38
N GLU A 131 10.88 -7.83 -14.29
CA GLU A 131 11.26 -7.28 -15.60
C GLU A 131 12.10 -5.99 -15.47
N SER A 132 11.91 -5.21 -14.40
CA SER A 132 12.68 -3.98 -14.13
C SER A 132 14.07 -4.28 -13.57
N GLN A 133 14.25 -5.40 -12.86
CA GLN A 133 15.58 -5.85 -12.39
C GLN A 133 16.43 -6.46 -13.52
N GLU A 134 15.80 -7.16 -14.47
CA GLU A 134 16.50 -7.83 -15.57
C GLU A 134 17.01 -6.86 -16.65
N GLN A 135 16.44 -5.66 -16.75
CA GLN A 135 16.86 -4.62 -17.72
C GLN A 135 17.94 -3.67 -17.19
N GLY A 136 18.31 -3.79 -15.90
CA GLY A 136 19.26 -2.90 -15.23
C GLY A 136 20.63 -3.52 -14.93
N SER A 137 20.96 -4.69 -15.53
CA SER A 137 22.23 -5.39 -15.33
C SER A 137 23.17 -5.29 -16.53
#